data_AF-A0A367QZQ3-F1
#
_entry.id   AF-A0A367QZQ3-F1
#
_cell.length_a   1.000
_cell.length_b   1.000
_cell.length_c   1.000
_cell.angle_alpha   90.00
_cell.angle_beta   90.00
_cell.angle_gamma   90.00
#
_symmetry.space_group_name_H-M   'P 1'
#
loop_
_entity.id
_entity.type
_entity.pdbx_description
1 polymer ?
#
loop_
_entity_poly.entity_id
_entity_poly.type
_entity_poly.pdbx_seq_one_letter_code
_entity_poly.pdbx_strand_id
1 'polypeptide(L)'
;MAIKHPFLLALLTLSIICVGTSSGSALLTDIAQQTDNQKSPSIIFFLPKERPQTGVGWEITTTSGKAELALAKHLVNIGAKEYVAWWCPHCHEQKLLFGKEAYQIINNSIKVECDKRGINPQPDLCNAAKVPGVPTWVINGHQYSGVQNLKDLAKASGYKGDMNFRYIQSE
;
A
#
# COMPACT_ATOMS: atom_id res chain seq x y z
N MET A 1 -27.93 71.77 3.73
CA MET A 1 -29.24 71.10 3.50
C MET A 1 -29.01 69.61 3.65
N ALA A 2 -29.81 68.79 4.30
CA ALA A 2 -30.89 68.93 5.26
C ALA A 2 -31.16 67.46 5.70
N ILE A 3 -31.09 67.14 7.00
CA ILE A 3 -32.26 66.86 7.85
C ILE A 3 -32.75 65.38 7.78
N LYS A 4 -32.52 64.68 8.90
CA LYS A 4 -33.42 63.78 9.69
C LYS A 4 -33.92 62.42 9.13
N HIS A 5 -33.58 61.36 9.89
CA HIS A 5 -34.45 60.19 10.23
C HIS A 5 -35.86 60.63 10.67
N PRO A 6 -37.00 59.88 10.59
CA PRO A 6 -37.19 58.55 11.22
C PRO A 6 -38.37 57.63 10.72
N PHE A 7 -38.47 56.43 11.32
CA PHE A 7 -39.67 55.66 11.76
C PHE A 7 -40.88 55.33 10.84
N LEU A 8 -41.30 54.03 10.83
CA LEU A 8 -42.63 53.49 11.25
C LEU A 8 -42.68 51.95 10.92
N LEU A 9 -42.87 51.03 11.89
CA LEU A 9 -44.12 50.34 12.32
C LEU A 9 -45.03 49.82 11.17
N ALA A 10 -45.71 48.66 11.16
CA ALA A 10 -45.92 47.48 12.01
C ALA A 10 -46.76 46.48 11.13
N LEU A 11 -46.83 45.16 11.36
CA LEU A 11 -47.94 44.38 11.99
C LEU A 11 -47.89 42.94 11.40
N LEU A 12 -47.81 41.86 12.22
CA LEU A 12 -48.92 40.91 12.53
C LEU A 12 -49.58 40.32 11.25
N THR A 13 -49.46 39.04 10.87
CA THR A 13 -49.88 37.76 11.48
C THR A 13 -49.47 36.67 10.44
N LEU A 14 -49.31 35.37 10.68
CA LEU A 14 -50.26 34.41 11.25
C LEU A 14 -49.52 33.08 11.42
N SER A 15 -49.79 32.43 12.53
CA SER A 15 -49.31 31.12 12.94
C SER A 15 -49.65 30.04 11.91
N ILE A 16 -48.66 29.31 11.41
CA ILE A 16 -48.87 27.94 10.92
C ILE A 16 -48.23 27.01 11.93
N ILE A 17 -49.10 26.41 12.72
CA ILE A 17 -48.79 25.34 13.65
C ILE A 17 -48.64 24.07 12.81
N CYS A 18 -47.41 23.60 12.60
CA CYS A 18 -47.20 22.20 12.24
C CYS A 18 -47.26 21.38 13.53
N VAL A 19 -48.43 20.81 13.80
CA VAL A 19 -48.60 19.76 14.81
C VAL A 19 -48.12 18.43 14.22
N GLY A 20 -47.29 17.73 14.98
CA GLY A 20 -47.03 16.30 14.84
C GLY A 20 -45.62 15.97 14.37
N THR A 21 -44.89 15.03 14.93
CA THR A 21 -45.13 14.09 16.03
C THR A 21 -43.75 13.62 16.53
N SER A 22 -43.64 13.46 17.85
CA SER A 22 -42.67 12.66 18.60
C SER A 22 -41.72 11.74 17.81
N SER A 23 -40.40 11.90 18.06
CA SER A 23 -39.55 10.88 18.75
C SER A 23 -38.12 10.88 18.21
N GLY A 24 -37.16 10.86 19.15
CA GLY A 24 -35.84 10.27 18.92
C GLY A 24 -34.71 11.26 18.68
N SER A 25 -33.98 11.58 19.76
CA SER A 25 -32.59 12.03 19.67
C SER A 25 -31.80 11.09 18.76
N ALA A 26 -31.22 11.63 17.69
CA ALA A 26 -30.18 10.95 16.92
C ALA A 26 -28.88 10.95 17.75
N LEU A 27 -28.83 10.04 18.72
CA LEU A 27 -27.59 9.67 19.41
C LEU A 27 -26.88 8.62 18.56
N LEU A 28 -25.75 9.05 18.02
CA LEU A 28 -24.49 8.32 17.85
C LEU A 28 -24.55 6.84 18.26
N THR A 29 -24.41 5.94 17.28
CA THR A 29 -23.41 4.86 17.29
C THR A 29 -23.42 4.16 15.93
N ASP A 30 -22.62 4.67 14.99
CA ASP A 30 -22.02 3.80 13.98
C ASP A 30 -20.95 2.97 14.70
N ILE A 31 -21.37 1.89 15.36
CA ILE A 31 -20.46 0.78 15.65
C ILE A 31 -20.69 -0.25 14.55
N ALA A 32 -20.17 0.06 13.37
CA ALA A 32 -19.62 -0.99 12.53
C ALA A 32 -18.42 -1.55 13.30
N GLN A 33 -18.68 -2.51 14.20
CA GLN A 33 -17.65 -3.35 14.78
C GLN A 33 -17.11 -4.22 13.63
N GLN A 34 -16.21 -3.64 12.85
CA GLN A 34 -15.38 -4.36 11.92
C GLN A 34 -14.47 -5.22 12.80
N THR A 35 -14.83 -6.49 12.94
CA THR A 35 -14.03 -7.51 13.60
C THR A 35 -12.76 -7.73 12.76
N ASP A 36 -11.79 -6.83 12.90
CA ASP A 36 -10.40 -7.18 12.59
C ASP A 36 -9.88 -8.06 13.74
N ASN A 37 -10.40 -9.28 13.73
CA ASN A 37 -10.09 -10.33 14.65
C ASN A 37 -8.72 -10.85 14.25
N GLN A 38 -7.67 -10.29 14.89
CA GLN A 38 -6.27 -10.73 14.92
C GLN A 38 -5.99 -12.05 14.16
N LYS A 39 -5.92 -11.98 12.83
CA LYS A 39 -5.61 -13.16 12.00
C LYS A 39 -4.09 -13.25 11.88
N SER A 40 -3.53 -14.36 12.37
CA SER A 40 -2.11 -14.67 12.20
C SER A 40 -1.71 -14.55 10.72
N PRO A 41 -0.53 -13.99 10.39
CA PRO A 41 -0.05 -13.91 9.02
C PRO A 41 -0.01 -15.29 8.37
N SER A 42 -0.39 -15.35 7.09
CA SER A 42 -0.32 -16.56 6.27
C SER A 42 1.10 -16.75 5.73
N ILE A 43 1.61 -17.98 5.80
CA ILE A 43 2.95 -18.30 5.29
C ILE A 43 2.91 -18.42 3.76
N ILE A 44 3.82 -17.75 3.08
CA ILE A 44 4.06 -17.89 1.64
C ILE A 44 5.14 -18.94 1.42
N PHE A 45 4.81 -19.93 0.60
CA PHE A 45 5.72 -20.95 0.10
C PHE A 45 5.47 -21.10 -1.40
N PHE A 46 6.46 -20.76 -2.23
CA PHE A 46 6.32 -20.77 -3.68
C PHE A 46 7.17 -21.86 -4.32
N LEU A 47 6.50 -22.91 -4.79
CA LEU A 47 7.09 -23.91 -5.67
C LEU A 47 6.47 -23.79 -7.07
N PRO A 48 7.16 -23.20 -8.05
CA PRO A 48 6.61 -23.05 -9.39
C PRO A 48 6.42 -24.43 -10.02
N LYS A 49 5.18 -24.74 -10.43
CA LYS A 49 4.86 -25.96 -11.21
C LYS A 49 5.13 -25.79 -12.70
N GLU A 50 5.14 -24.55 -13.17
CA GLU A 50 5.29 -24.16 -14.56
C GLU A 50 6.41 -23.14 -14.73
N ARG A 51 6.88 -23.01 -15.99
CA ARG A 51 7.90 -22.01 -16.33
C ARG A 51 7.30 -20.60 -16.29
N PRO A 52 8.09 -19.58 -15.91
CA PRO A 52 7.62 -18.20 -15.88
C PRO A 52 7.32 -17.70 -17.30
N GLN A 53 6.37 -16.78 -17.42
CA GLN A 53 6.15 -16.05 -18.67
C GLN A 53 7.39 -15.20 -19.00
N THR A 54 7.92 -15.34 -20.20
CA THR A 54 9.11 -14.61 -20.66
C THR A 54 8.96 -13.10 -20.43
N GLY A 55 9.92 -12.54 -19.70
CA GLY A 55 10.01 -11.12 -19.40
C GLY A 55 9.10 -10.61 -18.28
N VAL A 56 8.14 -11.41 -17.81
CA VAL A 56 7.12 -11.01 -16.82
C VAL A 56 7.26 -11.78 -15.50
N GLY A 57 7.41 -13.10 -15.57
CA GLY A 57 7.40 -13.99 -14.40
C GLY A 57 6.09 -14.76 -14.25
N TRP A 58 5.71 -15.06 -13.01
CA TRP A 58 4.44 -15.71 -12.65
C TRP A 58 3.40 -14.68 -12.18
N GLU A 59 2.11 -15.06 -12.21
CA GLU A 59 1.02 -14.24 -11.69
C GLU A 59 1.10 -14.09 -10.16
N ILE A 60 0.93 -12.86 -9.67
CA ILE A 60 0.78 -12.60 -8.23
C ILE A 60 -0.65 -12.98 -7.81
N THR A 61 -0.78 -14.08 -7.07
CA THR A 61 -2.07 -14.65 -6.65
C THR A 61 -2.58 -14.15 -5.30
N THR A 62 -1.74 -13.44 -4.54
CA THR A 62 -2.08 -12.84 -3.26
C THR A 62 -2.68 -11.44 -3.42
N THR A 63 -3.48 -11.01 -2.43
CA THR A 63 -4.12 -9.68 -2.41
C THR A 63 -3.59 -8.84 -1.24
N SER A 64 -3.48 -7.55 -1.49
CA SER A 64 -2.88 -6.59 -0.58
C SER A 64 -3.90 -6.13 0.47
N GLY A 65 -3.44 -5.93 1.71
CA GLY A 65 -4.16 -5.20 2.73
C GLY A 65 -3.76 -3.73 2.76
N LYS A 66 -4.32 -2.99 3.71
CA LYS A 66 -3.99 -1.57 3.92
C LYS A 66 -2.52 -1.38 4.31
N ALA A 67 -1.96 -2.28 5.11
CA ALA A 67 -0.57 -2.23 5.56
C ALA A 67 0.41 -2.40 4.38
N GLU A 68 0.20 -3.36 3.50
CA GLU A 68 1.04 -3.60 2.31
C GLU A 68 1.03 -2.41 1.36
N LEU A 69 -0.16 -1.85 1.10
CA LEU A 69 -0.31 -0.67 0.27
C LEU A 69 0.43 0.54 0.85
N ALA A 70 0.36 0.74 2.16
CA ALA A 70 1.02 1.85 2.84
C ALA A 70 2.55 1.69 2.85
N LEU A 71 3.06 0.49 3.11
CA LEU A 71 4.50 0.22 3.04
C LEU A 71 5.03 0.39 1.61
N ALA A 72 4.32 -0.11 0.59
CA ALA A 72 4.73 0.05 -0.81
C ALA A 72 4.87 1.53 -1.20
N LYS A 73 3.89 2.37 -0.81
CA LYS A 73 3.96 3.82 -1.01
C LYS A 73 5.15 4.45 -0.30
N HIS A 74 5.41 4.04 0.95
CA HIS A 74 6.57 4.53 1.71
C HIS A 74 7.89 4.20 1.01
N LEU A 75 8.08 2.96 0.57
CA LEU A 75 9.28 2.52 -0.14
C LEU A 75 9.51 3.31 -1.44
N VAL A 76 8.44 3.57 -2.21
CA VAL A 76 8.51 4.45 -3.39
C VAL A 76 8.92 5.86 -3.00
N ASN A 77 8.29 6.44 -1.98
CA ASN A 77 8.54 7.83 -1.56
C ASN A 77 9.98 8.06 -1.08
N ILE A 78 10.58 7.09 -0.41
CA ILE A 78 11.98 7.20 0.04
C ILE A 78 13.00 6.83 -1.04
N GLY A 79 12.55 6.42 -2.23
CA GLY A 79 13.42 6.03 -3.32
C GLY A 79 14.19 4.73 -3.07
N ALA A 80 13.62 3.81 -2.28
CA ALA A 80 14.16 2.46 -2.15
C ALA A 80 14.27 1.81 -3.55
N LYS A 81 15.16 0.84 -3.72
CA LYS A 81 15.28 0.07 -4.97
C LYS A 81 15.13 -1.41 -4.71
N GLU A 82 14.37 -2.08 -5.57
CA GLU A 82 14.26 -3.54 -5.60
C GLU A 82 14.92 -4.04 -6.89
N TYR A 83 16.02 -4.77 -6.76
CA TYR A 83 16.72 -5.40 -7.87
C TYR A 83 16.17 -6.81 -8.05
N VAL A 84 15.65 -7.12 -9.24
CA VAL A 84 14.94 -8.37 -9.51
C VAL A 84 15.39 -8.97 -10.85
N ALA A 85 15.05 -10.24 -11.06
CA ALA A 85 14.98 -10.82 -12.40
C ALA A 85 13.59 -11.41 -12.63
N TRP A 86 13.01 -11.23 -13.82
CA TRP A 86 11.66 -11.70 -14.13
C TRP A 86 11.46 -13.21 -13.91
N TRP A 87 12.50 -14.02 -14.14
CA TRP A 87 12.46 -15.49 -14.04
C TRP A 87 12.75 -16.02 -12.63
N CYS A 88 13.09 -15.16 -11.68
CA CYS A 88 13.60 -15.56 -10.37
C CYS A 88 12.46 -15.93 -9.39
N PRO A 89 12.42 -17.18 -8.86
CA PRO A 89 11.36 -17.63 -7.96
C PRO A 89 11.31 -16.84 -6.64
N HIS A 90 12.45 -16.54 -6.03
CA HIS A 90 12.51 -15.72 -4.82
C HIS A 90 12.03 -14.28 -5.04
N CYS A 91 12.28 -13.73 -6.23
CA CYS A 91 11.76 -12.45 -6.63
C CYS A 91 10.23 -12.49 -6.76
N HIS A 92 9.67 -13.65 -7.14
CA HIS A 92 8.23 -13.86 -7.12
C HIS A 92 7.67 -14.05 -5.70
N GLU A 93 8.38 -14.72 -4.79
CA GLU A 93 8.00 -14.77 -3.37
C GLU A 93 7.89 -13.38 -2.75
N GLN A 94 8.86 -12.50 -3.02
CA GLN A 94 8.81 -11.11 -2.56
C GLN A 94 7.54 -10.38 -3.05
N LYS A 95 7.13 -10.62 -4.31
CA LYS A 95 5.89 -10.07 -4.88
C LYS A 95 4.66 -10.58 -4.14
N LEU A 96 4.63 -11.87 -3.82
CA LEU A 96 3.51 -12.50 -3.11
C LEU A 96 3.35 -11.94 -1.69
N LEU A 97 4.44 -11.54 -1.02
CA LEU A 97 4.36 -10.89 0.29
C LEU A 97 3.63 -9.54 0.24
N PHE A 98 3.82 -8.76 -0.83
CA PHE A 98 3.10 -7.50 -1.03
C PHE A 98 1.67 -7.69 -1.51
N GLY A 99 1.44 -8.67 -2.39
CA GLY A 99 0.17 -8.83 -3.09
C GLY A 99 0.06 -7.95 -4.33
N LYS A 100 -0.95 -8.27 -5.16
CA LYS A 100 -1.10 -7.74 -6.51
C LYS A 100 -1.17 -6.21 -6.56
N GLU A 101 -1.97 -5.59 -5.69
CA GLU A 101 -2.24 -4.16 -5.66
C GLU A 101 -1.05 -3.35 -5.12
N ALA A 102 -0.40 -3.80 -4.04
CA ALA A 102 0.77 -3.12 -3.48
C ALA A 102 1.99 -3.27 -4.40
N TYR A 103 2.16 -4.42 -5.05
CA TYR A 103 3.24 -4.59 -6.00
C TYR A 103 3.05 -3.81 -7.31
N GLN A 104 1.82 -3.42 -7.67
CA GLN A 104 1.58 -2.43 -8.73
C GLN A 104 2.10 -1.03 -8.36
N ILE A 105 2.18 -0.70 -7.07
CA ILE A 105 2.80 0.54 -6.58
C ILE A 105 4.33 0.43 -6.67
N ILE A 106 4.90 -0.75 -6.37
CA ILE A 106 6.31 -1.14 -6.60
C ILE A 106 6.55 -1.38 -8.10
N ASN A 107 6.29 -0.35 -8.90
CA ASN A 107 6.43 -0.37 -10.34
C ASN A 107 7.87 -0.01 -10.77
N ASN A 108 8.01 0.39 -12.03
CA ASN A 108 9.29 0.73 -12.65
C ASN A 108 10.02 1.92 -12.00
N SER A 109 9.38 2.69 -11.10
CA SER A 109 10.03 3.78 -10.38
C SER A 109 11.09 3.30 -9.37
N ILE A 110 10.88 2.13 -8.77
CA ILE A 110 11.80 1.56 -7.78
C ILE A 110 12.31 0.16 -8.11
N LYS A 111 11.64 -0.55 -9.03
CA LYS A 111 12.08 -1.86 -9.49
C LYS A 111 13.13 -1.76 -10.61
N VAL A 112 14.23 -2.48 -10.46
CA VAL A 112 15.33 -2.58 -11.44
C VAL A 112 15.38 -4.02 -11.94
N GLU A 113 15.07 -4.23 -13.22
CA GLU A 113 15.12 -5.54 -13.87
C GLU A 113 16.53 -5.85 -14.37
N CYS A 114 17.16 -6.89 -13.83
CA CYS A 114 18.56 -7.21 -14.07
C CYS A 114 18.79 -8.16 -15.26
N ASP A 115 17.78 -8.85 -15.77
CA ASP A 115 17.92 -9.73 -16.93
C ASP A 115 17.52 -9.00 -18.22
N LYS A 116 18.39 -9.03 -19.23
CA LYS A 116 18.18 -8.37 -20.54
C LYS A 116 16.94 -8.84 -21.32
N ARG A 117 16.33 -9.97 -20.94
CA ARG A 117 15.09 -10.51 -21.54
C ARG A 117 13.84 -10.06 -20.79
N GLY A 118 14.01 -9.31 -19.70
CA GLY A 118 12.95 -8.68 -18.93
C GLY A 118 12.31 -7.49 -19.65
N ILE A 119 11.20 -7.00 -19.09
CA ILE A 119 10.58 -5.75 -19.54
C ILE A 119 11.35 -4.57 -18.97
N ASN A 120 11.71 -3.61 -19.84
CA ASN A 120 12.50 -2.42 -19.49
C ASN A 120 13.77 -2.77 -18.68
N PRO A 121 14.64 -3.66 -19.21
CA PRO A 121 15.77 -4.19 -18.47
C PRO A 121 16.83 -3.10 -18.26
N GLN A 122 17.45 -3.12 -17.08
CA GLN A 122 18.49 -2.18 -16.64
C GLN A 122 19.69 -2.95 -16.03
N PRO A 123 20.30 -3.92 -16.74
CA PRO A 123 21.38 -4.75 -16.21
C PRO A 123 22.60 -3.93 -15.77
N ASP A 124 22.87 -2.82 -16.46
CA ASP A 124 23.99 -1.93 -16.11
C ASP A 124 23.82 -1.29 -14.73
N LEU A 125 22.58 -0.97 -14.33
CA LEU A 125 22.30 -0.47 -12.99
C LEU A 125 22.52 -1.54 -11.92
N CYS A 126 22.20 -2.81 -12.22
CA CYS A 126 22.45 -3.93 -11.32
C CYS A 126 23.96 -4.15 -11.12
N ASN A 127 24.73 -4.11 -12.22
CA ASN A 127 26.19 -4.21 -12.19
C ASN A 127 26.83 -3.05 -11.41
N ALA A 128 26.39 -1.82 -11.68
CA ALA A 128 26.89 -0.63 -10.99
C ALA A 128 26.59 -0.65 -9.48
N ALA A 129 25.40 -1.14 -9.10
CA ALA A 129 25.00 -1.30 -7.70
C ALA A 129 25.72 -2.45 -6.98
N LYS A 130 26.38 -3.35 -7.72
CA LYS A 130 27.09 -4.52 -7.20
C LYS A 130 26.18 -5.39 -6.30
N VAL A 131 24.92 -5.55 -6.69
CA VAL A 131 24.00 -6.42 -5.95
C VAL A 131 24.50 -7.87 -6.02
N PRO A 132 24.58 -8.60 -4.88
CA PRO A 132 25.15 -9.95 -4.85
C PRO A 132 24.26 -11.00 -5.53
N GLY A 133 22.99 -10.66 -5.75
CA GLY A 133 21.99 -11.51 -6.37
C GLY A 133 20.62 -10.85 -6.37
N VAL A 134 19.59 -11.61 -6.76
CA VAL A 134 18.20 -11.16 -6.78
C VAL A 134 17.28 -12.11 -5.98
N PRO A 135 16.26 -11.61 -5.27
CA PRO A 135 16.00 -10.18 -5.09
C PRO A 135 17.03 -9.54 -4.15
N THR A 136 17.29 -8.25 -4.34
CA THR A 136 18.05 -7.43 -3.37
C THR A 136 17.36 -6.09 -3.24
N TRP A 137 17.10 -5.66 -2.01
CA TRP A 137 16.62 -4.32 -1.70
C TRP A 137 17.80 -3.41 -1.39
N VAL A 138 17.77 -2.18 -1.92
CA VAL A 138 18.67 -1.10 -1.51
C VAL A 138 17.83 -0.01 -0.87
N ILE A 139 18.04 0.21 0.43
CA ILE A 139 17.25 1.14 1.24
C ILE A 139 18.25 2.00 2.03
N ASN A 140 18.18 3.32 1.89
CA ASN A 140 19.07 4.27 2.56
C ASN A 140 20.57 3.93 2.38
N GLY A 141 20.95 3.42 1.21
CA GLY A 141 22.34 3.02 0.89
C GLY A 141 22.77 1.64 1.39
N HIS A 142 21.92 0.92 2.14
CA HIS A 142 22.20 -0.43 2.64
C HIS A 142 21.55 -1.48 1.74
N GLN A 143 22.26 -2.60 1.51
CA GLN A 143 21.76 -3.72 0.72
C GLN A 143 21.19 -4.83 1.61
N TYR A 144 20.03 -5.36 1.23
CA TYR A 144 19.33 -6.46 1.89
C TYR A 144 19.06 -7.54 0.84
N SER A 145 19.89 -8.57 0.82
CA SER A 145 19.84 -9.63 -0.19
C SER A 145 18.89 -10.74 0.21
N GLY A 146 18.26 -11.36 -0.79
CA GLY A 146 17.25 -12.39 -0.61
C GLY A 146 15.88 -11.78 -0.32
N VAL A 147 14.88 -12.67 -0.20
CA VAL A 147 13.52 -12.27 0.15
C VAL A 147 13.51 -11.64 1.54
N GLN A 148 12.80 -10.53 1.66
CA GLN A 148 12.66 -9.80 2.92
C GLN A 148 11.19 -9.86 3.35
N ASN A 149 10.96 -10.26 4.59
CA ASN A 149 9.66 -10.08 5.23
C ASN A 149 9.30 -8.58 5.27
N LEU A 150 8.02 -8.24 5.08
CA LEU A 150 7.59 -6.84 5.02
C LEU A 150 7.86 -6.08 6.31
N LYS A 151 7.86 -6.77 7.46
CA LYS A 151 8.26 -6.18 8.74
C LYS A 151 9.71 -5.71 8.73
N ASP A 152 10.61 -6.43 8.05
CA ASP A 152 12.02 -6.08 8.02
C ASP A 152 12.31 -4.97 7.00
N LEU A 153 11.63 -4.98 5.85
CA LEU A 153 11.62 -3.83 4.93
C LEU A 153 11.09 -2.56 5.62
N ALA A 154 10.03 -2.70 6.42
CA ALA A 154 9.46 -1.59 7.17
C ALA A 154 10.45 -1.04 8.23
N LYS A 155 11.15 -1.91 8.97
CA LYS A 155 12.21 -1.48 9.90
C LYS A 155 13.37 -0.80 9.16
N ALA A 156 13.90 -1.43 8.10
CA ALA A 156 15.03 -0.92 7.32
C ALA A 156 14.75 0.45 6.68
N SER A 157 13.50 0.67 6.26
CA SER A 157 13.04 1.92 5.64
C SER A 157 12.61 2.99 6.64
N GLY A 158 12.64 2.71 7.95
CA GLY A 158 12.16 3.63 8.97
C GLY A 158 10.64 3.87 8.95
N TYR A 159 9.87 3.00 8.30
CA TYR A 159 8.42 3.09 8.21
C TYR A 159 7.77 3.04 9.61
N LYS A 160 6.79 3.93 9.85
CA LYS A 160 6.10 4.10 11.14
C LYS A 160 4.60 3.80 11.09
N GLY A 161 4.08 3.38 9.93
CA GLY A 161 2.67 3.04 9.79
C GLY A 161 2.35 1.62 10.26
N ASP A 162 1.14 1.17 9.93
CA ASP A 162 0.65 -0.15 10.30
C ASP A 162 1.50 -1.27 9.68
N MET A 163 1.95 -2.22 10.53
CA MET A 163 2.77 -3.38 10.18
C MET A 163 1.99 -4.72 10.29
N ASN A 164 0.67 -4.66 10.34
CA ASN A 164 -0.23 -5.82 10.30
C ASN A 164 -0.28 -6.43 8.89
N PHE A 165 0.87 -6.94 8.42
CA PHE A 165 0.98 -7.59 7.12
C PHE A 165 0.34 -8.98 7.12
N ARG A 166 -0.35 -9.30 6.03
CA ARG A 166 -1.11 -10.54 5.81
C ARG A 166 -0.21 -11.76 5.60
N TYR A 167 1.01 -11.54 5.14
CA TYR A 167 1.88 -12.60 4.65
C TYR A 167 3.27 -12.55 5.29
N ILE A 168 3.85 -13.72 5.53
CA ILE A 168 5.24 -13.89 5.94
C ILE A 168 5.89 -14.99 5.09
N GLN A 169 7.19 -14.89 4.88
CA GLN A 169 7.98 -16.00 4.37
C GLN A 169 8.38 -16.90 5.54
N SER A 170 8.31 -18.22 5.36
CA SER A 170 8.90 -19.16 6.32
C SER A 170 10.42 -19.04 6.28
N GLU A 171 11.03 -18.85 7.45
CA GLU A 171 12.48 -18.93 7.65
C GLU A 171 13.03 -20.33 7.36
#